data_AF-A0A5J4PJI7-F1
#
_entry.id   AF-A0A5J4PJI7-F1
#
_cell.length_a   1.000
_cell.length_b   1.000
_cell.length_c   1.000
_cell.angle_alpha   90.00
_cell.angle_beta   90.00
_cell.angle_gamma   90.00
#
_symmetry.space_group_name_H-M   'P 1'
#
loop_
_entity.id
_entity.type
_entity.pdbx_description
1 polymer ?
#
loop_
_entity_poly.entity_id
_entity_poly.type
_entity_poly.pdbx_seq_one_letter_code
_entity_poly.pdbx_strand_id
1 'polypeptide(L)' 'GGVFHLAIDFPEEGYPFKPPKIRFVTKIFHPFVDHEGEIHIDFLKDQWSPAYSIGQVLLMIVATLSSFDSSI' A
#
# COMPACT_ATOMS: atom_id res chain seq x y z
N GLY A 1 -11.13 13.79 11.13
CA GLY A 1 -10.52 12.46 11.27
C GLY A 1 -11.45 11.44 10.65
N GLY A 2 -10.90 10.43 9.96
CA GLY A 2 -11.66 9.36 9.32
C GLY A 2 -11.05 7.99 9.65
N VAL A 3 -11.86 6.92 9.60
CA VAL A 3 -11.40 5.54 9.77
C VAL A 3 -11.35 4.89 8.39
N PHE A 4 -10.17 4.37 8.02
CA PHE A 4 -9.95 3.69 6.75
C PHE A 4 -9.63 2.23 7.00
N HIS A 5 -10.39 1.35 6.38
CA HIS A 5 -10.16 -0.08 6.46
C HIS A 5 -9.29 -0.52 5.29
N LEU A 6 -8.26 -1.30 5.58
CA LEU A 6 -7.39 -1.92 4.57
C LEU A 6 -7.55 -3.44 4.62
N ALA A 7 -7.54 -4.07 3.45
CA ALA A 7 -7.39 -5.51 3.29
C ALA A 7 -5.97 -5.81 2.82
N ILE A 8 -5.35 -6.82 3.43
CA ILE A 8 -3.99 -7.27 3.12
C ILE A 8 -4.09 -8.75 2.75
N ASP A 9 -3.82 -9.06 1.49
CA ASP A 9 -3.84 -10.41 0.94
C ASP A 9 -2.39 -10.87 0.74
N PHE A 10 -1.98 -11.87 1.52
CA PHE A 10 -0.65 -12.47 1.42
C PHE A 10 -0.65 -13.55 0.33
N PRO A 11 0.23 -13.47 -0.69
CA PRO A 11 0.30 -14.52 -1.70
C PRO A 11 0.88 -15.81 -1.08
N GLU A 12 0.13 -16.91 -1.19
CA GLU A 12 0.57 -18.24 -0.74
C GLU A 12 1.87 -18.69 -1.44
N GLU A 13 2.00 -18.36 -2.73
CA GLU A 13 3.19 -18.66 -3.52
C GLU A 13 4.13 -17.45 -3.61
N GLY A 14 4.86 -17.21 -2.52
CA GLY A 14 6.10 -16.42 -2.59
C GLY A 14 6.23 -15.28 -1.60
N TYR A 15 5.32 -15.07 -0.66
CA TYR A 15 5.62 -14.20 0.49
C TYR A 15 6.73 -14.84 1.34
N PRO A 16 7.78 -14.09 1.79
CA PRO A 16 7.94 -12.64 1.71
C PRO A 16 8.70 -12.12 0.48
N PHE A 17 9.14 -12.97 -0.45
CA PHE A 17 9.86 -12.53 -1.65
C PHE A 17 8.98 -11.78 -2.66
N LYS A 18 7.66 -12.03 -2.64
CA LYS A 18 6.65 -11.25 -3.34
C LYS A 18 5.92 -10.33 -2.35
N PRO A 19 5.58 -9.11 -2.77
CA PRO A 19 4.83 -8.17 -1.94
C PRO A 19 3.41 -8.70 -1.65
N PRO A 20 2.85 -8.41 -0.47
CA PRO A 20 1.43 -8.61 -0.22
C PRO A 20 0.62 -7.63 -1.06
N LYS A 21 -0.59 -8.03 -1.46
CA LYS A 21 -1.54 -7.11 -2.09
C LYS A 21 -2.26 -6.33 -1.01
N ILE A 22 -2.29 -5.01 -1.12
CA ILE A 22 -2.94 -4.14 -0.14
C ILE A 22 -3.94 -3.26 -0.88
N ARG A 23 -5.16 -3.22 -0.36
CA ARG A 23 -6.24 -2.42 -0.91
C ARG A 23 -7.09 -1.74 0.16
N PHE A 24 -7.59 -0.57 -0.15
CA PHE A 24 -8.56 0.15 0.65
C PHE A 24 -9.94 -0.48 0.48
N VAL A 25 -10.52 -0.93 1.60
CA VAL A 25 -11.93 -1.36 1.66
C VAL A 25 -12.84 -0.14 1.75
N THR A 26 -12.40 0.90 2.46
CA THR A 26 -13.06 2.20 2.46
C THR A 26 -12.78 2.91 1.13
N LYS A 27 -13.81 3.41 0.43
CA LYS A 27 -13.59 4.20 -0.79
C LYS A 27 -12.78 5.46 -0.49
N ILE A 28 -11.64 5.61 -1.16
CA ILE A 28 -10.81 6.82 -1.09
C ILE A 28 -10.53 7.34 -2.49
N PHE A 29 -10.33 8.64 -2.62
CA PHE A 29 -9.83 9.25 -3.85
C PHE A 29 -8.39 9.70 -3.60
N HIS A 30 -7.43 8.98 -4.18
CA HIS A 30 -6.01 9.26 -4.04
C HIS A 30 -5.27 8.91 -5.35
N PRO A 31 -4.24 9.67 -5.79
CA PRO A 31 -3.54 9.40 -7.05
C PRO A 31 -2.95 7.99 -7.18
N PHE A 32 -2.53 7.41 -6.05
CA PHE A 32 -1.96 6.06 -5.99
C PHE A 32 -2.98 4.98 -5.63
N VAL A 33 -4.28 5.29 -5.63
CA VAL A 33 -5.34 4.33 -5.34
C VAL A 33 -6.36 4.34 -6.46
N ASP A 34 -6.59 3.17 -7.05
CA ASP A 34 -7.56 3.02 -8.13
C ASP A 34 -9.01 2.94 -7.62
N HIS A 35 -9.95 2.73 -8.55
CA HIS A 35 -11.37 2.66 -8.24
C HIS A 35 -11.79 1.40 -7.47
N GLU A 36 -11.02 0.32 -7.53
CA GLU A 36 -11.17 -0.89 -6.71
C GLU A 36 -10.56 -0.72 -5.31
N GLY A 37 -9.75 0.32 -5.13
CA GLY A 37 -9.03 0.59 -3.89
C GLY A 37 -7.63 -0.03 -3.85
N GLU A 38 -7.11 -0.62 -4.93
CA GLU A 38 -5.75 -1.15 -4.94
C GLU A 38 -4.72 -0.03 -4.90
N ILE A 39 -3.67 -0.25 -4.13
CA ILE A 39 -2.61 0.72 -3.89
C ILE A 39 -1.44 0.46 -4.84
N HIS A 40 -1.15 1.40 -5.72
CA HIS A 40 -0.06 1.33 -6.70
C HIS A 40 1.09 2.26 -6.27
N ILE A 41 1.97 1.76 -5.40
CA ILE A 41 3.17 2.48 -4.95
C ILE A 41 4.42 1.65 -5.25
N ASP A 42 5.50 2.29 -5.66
CA ASP A 42 6.71 1.65 -6.17
C ASP A 42 7.35 0.63 -5.20
N PHE A 43 7.26 0.87 -3.88
CA PHE A 43 7.79 -0.06 -2.86
C PHE A 43 6.96 -1.35 -2.71
N LEU A 44 5.71 -1.38 -3.18
CA LEU A 44 4.89 -2.60 -3.26
C LEU A 44 5.03 -3.31 -4.61
N LYS A 45 5.88 -2.78 -5.51
CA LYS A 45 6.09 -3.32 -6.84
C LYS A 45 7.57 -3.57 -7.09
N ASP A 46 8.24 -2.65 -7.78
CA ASP A 46 9.60 -2.86 -8.29
C ASP A 46 10.68 -2.68 -7.20
N GLN A 47 10.35 -2.00 -6.09
CA GLN A 47 11.26 -1.77 -4.97
C GLN A 47 10.91 -2.61 -3.72
N TRP A 48 10.11 -3.66 -3.87
CA TRP A 48 9.78 -4.56 -2.76
C TRP A 48 11.02 -5.23 -2.19
N SER A 49 11.11 -5.26 -0.86
CA SER A 49 12.15 -6.00 -0.14
C SER A 49 11.50 -6.91 0.91
N PRO A 50 11.89 -8.21 0.97
CA PRO A 50 11.39 -9.13 2.00
C PRO A 50 11.80 -8.71 3.42
N ALA A 51 12.71 -7.75 3.56
CA ALA A 51 13.09 -7.18 4.87
C ALA A 51 12.04 -6.24 5.45
N TYR A 52 11.06 -5.79 4.66
CA TYR A 52 10.00 -4.92 5.15
C TYR A 52 9.00 -5.68 6.02
N SER A 53 8.82 -5.19 7.24
CA SER A 53 7.72 -5.62 8.10
C SER A 53 6.41 -4.95 7.68
N ILE A 54 5.27 -5.60 7.98
CA ILE A 54 3.94 -5.03 7.71
C ILE A 54 3.74 -3.68 8.42
N GLY A 55 4.33 -3.50 9.60
CA GLY A 55 4.32 -2.20 10.29
C GLY A 55 5.02 -1.09 9.50
N GLN A 56 6.19 -1.38 8.92
CA GLN A 56 6.89 -0.43 8.04
C GLN A 56 6.09 -0.13 6.77
N VAL A 57 5.50 -1.16 6.16
CA VAL A 57 4.65 -1.01 4.98
C VAL A 57 3.46 -0.09 5.25
N LEU A 58 2.73 -0.32 6.35
CA LEU A 58 1.62 0.53 6.76
C LEU A 58 2.06 1.95 7.07
N LEU A 59 3.21 2.13 7.72
CA LEU A 59 3.76 3.46 7.98
C LEU A 59 4.08 4.22 6.69
N MET A 60 4.68 3.55 5.70
CA MET A 60 4.96 4.13 4.39
C MET A 60 3.66 4.50 3.66
N ILE A 61 2.63 3.64 3.68
CA ILE A 61 1.30 3.96 3.11
C ILE A 61 0.71 5.20 3.78
N VAL A 62 0.70 5.27 5.12
CA VAL A 62 0.19 6.43 5.86
C VAL A 62 0.97 7.70 5.53
N ALA A 63 2.30 7.60 5.41
CA ALA A 63 3.15 8.71 5.01
C ALA A 63 2.80 9.19 3.59
N THR A 64 2.73 8.29 2.60
CA THR A 64 2.37 8.62 1.21
C THR A 64 0.98 9.25 1.10
N LEU A 65 0.00 8.81 1.89
CA LEU A 65 -1.35 9.40 1.89
C LEU A 65 -1.40 10.76 2.59
N SER A 66 -0.47 11.02 3.51
CA SER A 66 -0.36 12.29 4.23
C SER A 66 0.45 13.32 3.45
N SER A 67 1.48 12.87 2.74
CA SER A 67 2.33 13.69 1.88
C SER A 67 1.84 13.59 0.43
N PHE A 68 0.96 14.50 0.05
CA PHE A 68 0.76 14.84 -1.36
C PHE A 68 2.05 15.52 -1.86
N ASP A 69 3.12 14.77 -2.11
CA ASP A 69 4.29 15.35 -2.78
C ASP A 69 3.88 15.64 -4.22
N SER A 70 3.71 16.93 -4.47
CA SER A 70 3.26 17.51 -5.73
C SER A 70 4.44 17.71 -6.69
N SER A 71 5.51 16.91 -6.55
CA SER A 71 6.80 17.16 -7.20
C SER A 71 7.16 16.01 -8.16
N ILE A 72 6.39 15.91 -9.25
CA ILE A 72 6.88 15.41 -10.54
C ILE A 72 6.43 16.38 -11.63
#